data_AF-A0A397XIP2-F1
#
_entry.id   AF-A0A397XIP2-F1
#
_cell.length_a   1.000
_cell.length_b   1.000
_cell.length_c   1.000
_cell.angle_alpha   90.00
_cell.angle_beta   90.00
_cell.angle_gamma   90.00
#
_symmetry.space_group_name_H-M   'P 1'
#
loop_
_entity.id
_entity.type
_entity.pdbx_description
1 polymer ?
#
loop_
_entity_poly.entity_id
_entity_poly.type
_entity_poly.pdbx_seq_one_letter_code
_entity_poly.pdbx_strand_id
1 'polypeptide(L)'
;WLQVHVKVLHTWKQFNAVHGDTLEMVLSDENGCKIHASFKKTYMESKGRVLPVGAWRHIQNFTLSPSTGMYRVTDHPYKMSIVQNTTMTRSPLVNEDMFLSLVDFQSVLGGSLKTCFLIGNF
;
A
#
# COMPACT_ATOMS: atom_id res chain seq x y z
N TRP A 1 -11.01 -1.80 18.37
CA TRP A 1 -11.13 -1.52 16.93
C TRP A 1 -9.74 -1.33 16.36
N LEU A 2 -9.38 -2.08 15.31
CA LEU A 2 -8.05 -1.96 14.68
C LEU A 2 -8.01 -0.69 13.82
N GLN A 3 -7.07 0.19 14.15
CA GLN A 3 -6.75 1.41 13.40
C GLN A 3 -5.27 1.36 13.03
N VAL A 4 -4.95 1.75 11.80
CA VAL A 4 -3.57 1.97 11.37
C VAL A 4 -3.36 3.45 11.07
N HIS A 5 -2.13 3.93 11.27
CA HIS A 5 -1.69 5.25 10.87
C HIS A 5 -0.60 5.09 9.80
N VAL A 6 -0.87 5.57 8.59
CA VAL A 6 -0.04 5.24 7.42
C VAL A 6 0.10 6.41 6.46
N LYS A 7 1.25 6.51 5.80
CA LYS A 7 1.54 7.40 4.68
C LYS A 7 1.22 6.70 3.36
N VAL A 8 0.56 7.40 2.44
CA VAL A 8 0.38 6.94 1.06
C VAL A 8 1.68 7.18 0.28
N LEU A 9 2.47 6.13 0.02
CA LEU A 9 3.75 6.26 -0.69
C LEU A 9 3.59 6.36 -2.21
N HIS A 10 2.69 5.56 -2.77
CA HIS A 10 2.47 5.50 -4.21
C HIS A 10 1.06 5.03 -4.52
N THR A 11 0.53 5.44 -5.67
CA THR A 11 -0.79 4.98 -6.17
C THR A 11 -0.75 4.73 -7.67
N TRP A 12 -1.49 3.73 -8.13
CA TRP A 12 -1.68 3.44 -9.55
C TRP A 12 -3.08 2.89 -9.80
N LYS A 13 -3.59 3.06 -11.03
CA LYS A 13 -4.86 2.46 -11.44
C LYS A 13 -4.58 1.09 -12.05
N GLN A 14 -5.41 0.12 -11.71
CA GLN A 14 -5.36 -1.22 -12.28
C GLN A 14 -6.76 -1.63 -12.73
N PHE A 15 -6.85 -2.32 -13.85
CA PHE A 15 -8.07 -2.98 -14.28
C PHE A 15 -7.93 -4.49 -14.05
N ASN A 16 -8.97 -5.09 -13.49
CA ASN A 16 -9.11 -6.53 -13.38
C ASN A 16 -10.42 -6.95 -14.07
N ALA A 17 -10.37 -7.92 -14.97
CA ALA A 17 -11.56 -8.37 -15.71
C ALA A 17 -12.71 -8.88 -14.81
N VAL A 18 -12.38 -9.38 -13.61
CA VAL A 18 -13.33 -9.91 -12.62
C VAL A 18 -13.79 -8.84 -11.62
N HIS A 19 -12.92 -7.90 -11.26
CA HIS A 19 -13.17 -6.94 -10.17
C HIS A 19 -13.32 -5.49 -10.62
N GLY A 20 -13.18 -5.22 -11.91
CA GLY A 20 -13.23 -3.90 -12.50
C GLY A 20 -12.01 -3.04 -12.16
N ASP A 21 -12.20 -1.73 -12.24
CA ASP A 21 -11.19 -0.73 -11.92
C ASP A 21 -10.91 -0.67 -10.41
N THR A 22 -9.62 -0.66 -10.06
CA THR A 22 -9.14 -0.43 -8.70
C THR A 22 -8.07 0.67 -8.69
N LEU A 23 -8.02 1.42 -7.60
CA LEU A 23 -6.85 2.20 -7.22
C LEU A 23 -6.02 1.34 -6.26
N GLU A 24 -4.82 1.00 -6.69
CA GLU A 24 -3.86 0.27 -5.88
C GLU A 24 -2.86 1.24 -5.28
N MET A 25 -2.32 0.89 -4.11
CA MET A 25 -1.50 1.79 -3.32
C MET A 25 -0.43 1.03 -2.55
N VAL A 26 0.69 1.69 -2.28
CA VAL A 26 1.64 1.28 -1.24
C VAL A 26 1.49 2.23 -0.07
N LEU A 27 1.23 1.65 1.11
CA LEU A 27 1.10 2.37 2.36
C LEU A 27 2.29 2.01 3.25
N SER A 28 2.81 2.97 4.02
CA SER A 28 3.84 2.72 5.03
C SER A 28 3.39 3.23 6.38
N ASP A 29 3.65 2.48 7.45
CA ASP A 29 3.57 3.00 8.80
C ASP A 29 4.81 3.86 9.14
N GLU A 30 4.84 4.40 10.36
CA GLU A 30 5.93 5.22 10.90
C GLU A 30 7.26 4.47 11.02
N ASN A 31 7.23 3.13 11.06
CA ASN A 31 8.41 2.29 11.16
C ASN A 31 8.93 1.83 9.80
N GLY A 32 8.33 2.29 8.69
CA GLY A 32 8.70 1.88 7.34
C GLY A 32 8.16 0.51 6.91
N CYS A 33 7.24 -0.09 7.68
CA CYS A 33 6.56 -1.31 7.28
C CYS A 33 5.55 -1.01 6.17
N LYS A 34 5.73 -1.65 5.02
CA LYS A 34 4.96 -1.36 3.81
C LYS A 34 3.90 -2.41 3.57
N ILE A 35 2.70 -1.98 3.19
CA ILE A 35 1.61 -2.88 2.80
C ILE A 35 0.99 -2.45 1.48
N HIS A 36 0.73 -3.42 0.63
CA HIS A 36 -0.10 -3.25 -0.55
C HIS A 36 -1.57 -3.07 -0.14
N ALA A 37 -2.20 -1.99 -0.60
CA ALA A 37 -3.61 -1.74 -0.42
C ALA A 37 -4.36 -1.61 -1.75
N SER A 38 -5.61 -2.07 -1.80
CA SER A 38 -6.50 -1.91 -2.95
C SER A 38 -7.79 -1.19 -2.57
N PHE A 39 -8.23 -0.30 -3.45
CA PHE A 39 -9.44 0.49 -3.28
C PHE A 39 -10.29 0.42 -4.56
N LYS A 40 -11.41 -0.31 -4.49
CA LYS A 40 -12.30 -0.51 -5.64
C LYS A 40 -12.98 0.78 -6.07
N LYS A 41 -13.12 1.00 -7.40
CA LYS A 41 -13.73 2.20 -7.98
C LYS A 41 -15.15 2.47 -7.49
N THR A 42 -15.93 1.42 -7.20
CA THR A 42 -17.28 1.53 -6.62
C THR A 42 -17.32 2.33 -5.32
N TYR A 43 -16.18 2.49 -4.63
CA TYR A 43 -16.04 3.27 -3.41
C TYR A 43 -15.24 4.56 -3.61
N MET A 44 -14.59 4.74 -4.77
CA MET A 44 -13.70 5.87 -5.06
C MET A 44 -14.43 7.20 -5.23
N GLU A 45 -15.66 7.22 -5.75
CA GLU A 45 -16.36 8.49 -6.05
C GLU A 45 -16.59 9.36 -4.80
N SER A 46 -16.73 8.73 -3.62
CA SER A 46 -16.86 9.45 -2.35
C SER A 46 -15.54 9.68 -1.60
N LYS A 47 -14.52 8.82 -1.76
CA LYS A 47 -13.27 8.89 -0.95
C LYS A 47 -11.97 9.05 -1.75
N GLY A 48 -11.99 9.12 -3.07
CA GLY A 48 -10.78 9.21 -3.91
C GLY A 48 -9.94 10.45 -3.65
N ARG A 49 -10.58 11.58 -3.28
CA ARG A 49 -9.88 12.81 -2.87
C ARG A 49 -9.20 12.71 -1.50
N VAL A 50 -9.45 11.62 -0.74
CA VAL A 50 -8.90 11.43 0.60
C VAL A 50 -7.49 10.81 0.54
N LEU A 51 -7.03 10.23 -0.56
CA LEU A 51 -5.78 9.46 -0.62
C LEU A 51 -4.70 10.04 -1.57
N PRO A 52 -4.31 11.31 -1.43
CA PRO A 52 -3.17 11.85 -2.18
C PRO A 52 -1.86 11.20 -1.70
N VAL A 53 -0.95 10.96 -2.65
CA VAL A 53 0.43 10.54 -2.36
C VAL A 53 1.09 11.54 -1.41
N GLY A 54 1.89 11.04 -0.48
CA GLY A 54 2.58 11.78 0.56
C GLY A 54 1.76 12.01 1.82
N ALA A 55 0.44 11.84 1.79
CA ALA A 55 -0.40 12.19 2.93
C ALA A 55 -0.56 11.07 3.96
N TRP A 56 -0.62 11.47 5.23
CA TRP A 56 -0.86 10.58 6.37
C TRP A 56 -2.34 10.40 6.66
N ARG A 57 -2.75 9.16 6.90
CA ARG A 57 -4.15 8.77 7.16
C ARG A 57 -4.27 7.80 8.31
N HIS A 58 -5.34 7.97 9.07
CA HIS A 58 -5.85 6.92 9.91
C HIS A 58 -6.86 6.09 9.14
N ILE A 59 -6.70 4.77 9.13
CA ILE A 59 -7.58 3.84 8.42
C ILE A 59 -8.14 2.82 9.42
N GLN A 60 -9.46 2.66 9.41
CA GLN A 60 -10.20 1.74 10.29
C GLN A 60 -11.20 0.93 9.46
N ASN A 61 -11.61 -0.24 9.95
CA ASN A 61 -12.60 -1.11 9.30
C ASN A 61 -12.18 -1.53 7.87
N PHE A 62 -10.92 -1.87 7.70
CA PHE A 62 -10.39 -2.50 6.48
C PHE A 62 -10.42 -4.02 6.61
N THR A 63 -10.27 -4.73 5.49
CA THR A 63 -10.07 -6.18 5.50
C THR A 63 -8.67 -6.55 5.05
N LEU A 64 -8.19 -7.71 5.49
CA LEU A 64 -6.91 -8.28 5.08
C LEU A 64 -7.15 -9.59 4.34
N SER A 65 -6.41 -9.80 3.25
CA SER A 65 -6.31 -11.09 2.59
C SER A 65 -4.84 -11.49 2.47
N PRO A 66 -4.51 -12.80 2.42
CA PRO A 66 -3.14 -13.23 2.15
C PRO A 66 -2.62 -12.61 0.84
N SER A 67 -1.37 -12.14 0.87
CA SER A 67 -0.66 -11.66 -0.32
C SER A 67 -0.06 -12.87 -1.04
N THR A 68 -0.75 -13.35 -2.07
CA THR A 68 -0.40 -14.55 -2.83
C THR A 68 -0.04 -14.22 -4.27
N GLY A 69 0.60 -15.16 -4.96
CA GLY A 69 1.01 -15.02 -6.37
C GLY A 69 2.50 -14.73 -6.55
N MET A 70 2.93 -14.77 -7.81
CA MET A 70 4.34 -14.65 -8.21
C MET A 70 4.87 -13.20 -8.16
N TYR A 71 3.98 -12.21 -8.23
CA TYR A 71 4.33 -10.80 -8.20
C TYR A 71 3.60 -10.14 -7.04
N ARG A 72 4.34 -9.84 -5.98
CA ARG A 72 3.83 -9.17 -4.79
C ARG A 72 4.43 -7.76 -4.73
N VAL A 73 3.57 -6.76 -4.55
CA VAL A 73 4.02 -5.37 -4.50
C VAL A 73 4.93 -5.14 -3.29
N THR A 74 4.59 -5.75 -2.16
CA THR A 74 5.37 -5.69 -0.92
C THR A 74 5.68 -7.08 -0.38
N ASP A 75 6.67 -7.18 0.49
CA ASP A 75 7.02 -8.42 1.21
C ASP A 75 6.05 -8.76 2.35
N HIS A 76 5.24 -7.80 2.80
CA HIS A 76 4.23 -7.99 3.83
C HIS A 76 3.24 -9.12 3.48
N PRO A 77 2.99 -10.08 4.40
CA PRO A 77 2.27 -11.32 4.11
C PRO A 77 0.78 -11.13 3.78
N TYR A 78 0.23 -9.95 4.08
CA TYR A 78 -1.16 -9.59 3.81
C TYR A 78 -1.27 -8.40 2.87
N LYS A 79 -2.37 -8.37 2.11
CA LYS A 79 -2.85 -7.23 1.32
C LYS A 79 -4.07 -6.61 2.03
N MET A 80 -4.10 -5.28 2.10
CA MET A 80 -5.23 -4.53 2.65
C MET A 80 -6.27 -4.24 1.56
N SER A 81 -7.55 -4.38 1.90
CA SER A 81 -8.66 -3.95 1.05
C SER A 81 -9.46 -2.85 1.75
N ILE A 82 -9.58 -1.71 1.06
CA ILE A 82 -10.46 -0.61 1.44
C ILE A 82 -11.87 -0.95 0.94
N VAL A 83 -12.77 -1.15 1.89
CA VAL A 83 -14.15 -1.58 1.66
C VAL A 83 -15.13 -0.45 2.02
N GLN A 84 -16.43 -0.66 1.78
CA GLN A 84 -17.44 0.38 1.94
C GLN A 84 -17.44 1.01 3.34
N ASN A 85 -17.35 0.18 4.38
CA ASN A 85 -17.38 0.60 5.79
C ASN A 85 -16.01 1.05 6.32
N THR A 86 -14.96 1.09 5.49
CA THR A 86 -13.64 1.59 5.90
C THR A 86 -13.70 3.09 6.19
N THR A 87 -13.34 3.49 7.40
CA THR A 87 -13.24 4.91 7.75
C THR A 87 -11.82 5.39 7.51
N MET A 88 -11.68 6.53 6.84
CA MET A 88 -10.39 7.18 6.58
C MET A 88 -10.43 8.62 7.03
N THR A 89 -9.59 8.99 7.99
CA THR A 89 -9.47 10.37 8.47
C THR A 89 -8.09 10.94 8.17
N ARG A 90 -8.03 12.26 8.00
CA ARG A 90 -6.78 12.98 7.77
C ARG A 90 -5.96 12.98 9.07
N SER A 91 -4.66 12.77 8.95
CA SER A 91 -3.70 13.07 10.00
C SER A 91 -2.96 14.37 9.64
N PRO A 92 -2.71 15.26 10.62
CA PRO A 92 -1.93 16.47 10.40
C PRO A 92 -0.42 16.21 10.35
N LEU A 93 0.01 14.95 10.55
CA LEU A 93 1.43 14.60 10.50
C LEU A 93 2.02 14.98 9.13
N VAL A 94 3.13 15.71 9.18
CA VAL A 94 3.97 16.02 8.02
C VAL A 94 5.31 15.35 8.27
N ASN A 95 5.70 14.48 7.34
CA ASN A 95 7.00 13.80 7.35
C ASN A 95 7.41 13.62 5.89
N GLU A 96 8.60 14.08 5.53
CA GLU A 96 9.16 14.02 4.17
C GLU A 96 9.84 12.69 3.85
N ASP A 97 9.98 11.78 4.82
CA ASP A 97 10.59 10.47 4.62
C ASP A 97 9.85 9.69 3.53
N MET A 98 10.62 9.17 2.59
CA MET A 98 10.14 8.38 1.45
C MET A 98 10.04 6.89 1.80
N PHE A 99 10.55 6.48 2.96
CA PHE A 99 10.61 5.10 3.44
C PHE A 99 11.24 4.15 2.42
N LEU A 100 12.30 4.60 1.73
CA LEU A 100 13.00 3.80 0.73
C LEU A 100 13.85 2.73 1.41
N SER A 101 13.73 1.49 0.93
CA SER A 101 14.61 0.38 1.31
C SER A 101 15.56 0.14 0.15
N LEU A 102 16.73 0.78 0.20
CA LEU A 102 17.72 0.72 -0.87
C LEU A 102 18.63 -0.49 -0.70
N VAL A 103 18.91 -1.18 -1.80
CA VAL A 103 19.87 -2.29 -1.87
C VAL A 103 21.12 -1.85 -2.60
N ASP A 104 22.26 -2.41 -2.21
CA ASP A 104 23.51 -2.15 -2.91
C ASP A 104 23.52 -2.82 -4.29
N PHE A 105 24.32 -2.28 -5.20
CA PHE A 105 24.40 -2.79 -6.57
C PHE A 105 24.94 -4.23 -6.65
N GLN A 106 25.81 -4.66 -5.72
CA GLN A 106 26.36 -6.02 -5.75
C GLN A 106 25.28 -7.05 -5.42
N SER A 107 24.38 -6.76 -4.49
CA SER A 107 23.21 -7.59 -4.21
C SER A 107 22.30 -7.74 -5.44
N VAL A 108 22.11 -6.66 -6.21
CA VAL A 108 21.35 -6.69 -7.46
C VAL A 108 22.07 -7.53 -8.52
N LEU A 109 23.37 -7.29 -8.74
CA LEU A 109 24.18 -8.00 -9.74
C LEU A 109 24.37 -9.48 -9.40
N GLY A 110 24.46 -9.79 -8.11
CA GLY A 110 24.62 -11.15 -7.60
C GLY A 110 23.33 -11.97 -7.58
N GLY A 111 22.17 -11.36 -7.89
CA GLY A 111 20.89 -12.07 -7.95
C GLY A 111 20.41 -12.63 -6.61
N SER A 112 20.89 -12.10 -5.49
CA SER A 112 20.56 -12.58 -4.14
C SER A 112 19.17 -12.12 -3.66
N LEU A 113 18.56 -11.17 -4.39
CA LEU A 113 17.27 -10.57 -4.05
C LEU A 113 16.10 -11.45 -4.49
N LYS A 114 15.05 -11.49 -3.67
CA LYS A 114 13.79 -12.14 -4.03
C LYS A 114 13.08 -11.34 -5.12
N THR A 115 13.12 -11.84 -6.35
CA THR A 115 12.54 -11.20 -7.54
C THR A 115 11.01 -11.12 -7.55
N CYS A 116 10.34 -11.82 -6.63
CA CYS A 116 8.89 -11.78 -6.49
C CYS A 116 8.37 -10.54 -5.74
N PHE A 117 9.24 -9.70 -5.18
CA PHE A 117 8.89 -8.45 -4.50
C PHE A 117 9.28 -7.23 -5.32
N LEU A 118 8.32 -6.33 -5.55
CA LEU A 118 8.57 -5.07 -6.26
C LEU A 118 9.12 -3.98 -5.32
N ILE A 119 8.60 -3.91 -4.09
CA ILE A 119 9.04 -2.98 -3.03
C ILE A 119 9.17 -3.78 -1.73
N GLY A 120 10.36 -4.34 -1.48
CA GLY A 120 10.66 -5.06 -0.24
C GLY A 120 11.21 -4.17 0.86
N ASN A 121 11.19 -4.66 2.10
CA ASN A 121 12.16 -4.24 3.11
C ASN A 121 13.38 -5.14 2.96
N PHE A 122 14.50 -4.55 2.55
CA PHE A 122 15.75 -5.22 2.28
C PHE A 122 16.78 -4.89 3.35
#